data_AF-A0A5R2ASX0-F1
#
_entry.id   AF-A0A5R2ASX0-F1
#
_cell.length_a   1.000
_cell.length_b   1.000
_cell.length_c   1.000
_cell.angle_alpha   90.00
_cell.angle_beta   90.00
_cell.angle_gamma   90.00
#
_symmetry.space_group_name_H-M   'P 1'
#
loop_
_entity.id
_entity.type
_entity.pdbx_description
1 polymer ?
#
loop_
_entity_poly.entity_id
_entity_poly.type
_entity_poly.pdbx_seq_one_letter_code
_entity_poly.pdbx_strand_id
1 'polypeptide(L)'
;MNDSVVFQQISQLAKSDISKGIEPAVATQNAKETMTKVIALKDKLSTNYPSVNDQLITQQLSELVLTGIMLGKERDKALAEAEEIATSLLSSTLALTGSEKTPSASGKASKA
;
A
#
# COMPACT_ATOMS: atom_id res chain seq x y z
N MET A 1 -12.38 -0.10 -4.52
CA MET A 1 -11.16 0.65 -4.91
C MET A 1 -11.43 1.29 -6.27
N ASN A 2 -10.94 2.51 -6.52
CA ASN A 2 -11.24 3.26 -7.75
C ASN A 2 -10.21 2.95 -8.85
N ASP A 3 -10.66 2.43 -9.99
CA ASP A 3 -9.80 2.08 -11.13
C ASP A 3 -8.96 3.25 -11.65
N SER A 4 -9.49 4.48 -11.54
CA SER A 4 -8.76 5.69 -11.94
C SER A 4 -7.52 5.93 -11.06
N VAL A 5 -7.62 5.62 -9.75
CA VAL A 5 -6.50 5.77 -8.81
C VAL A 5 -5.42 4.74 -9.12
N VAL A 6 -5.82 3.49 -9.35
CA VAL A 6 -4.89 2.40 -9.71
C VAL A 6 -4.19 2.72 -11.02
N PHE A 7 -4.93 3.18 -12.04
CA PHE A 7 -4.35 3.58 -13.32
C PHE A 7 -3.34 4.74 -13.16
N GLN A 8 -3.68 5.75 -12.36
CA GLN A 8 -2.77 6.86 -12.08
C GLN A 8 -1.47 6.39 -11.41
N GLN A 9 -1.56 5.49 -10.42
CA GLN A 9 -0.40 4.97 -9.68
C GLN A 9 0.51 4.12 -10.57
N ILE A 10 -0.06 3.21 -11.36
CA ILE A 10 0.69 2.42 -12.35
C ILE A 10 1.39 3.37 -13.34
N SER A 11 0.67 4.39 -13.82
CA SER A 11 1.23 5.37 -14.75
C SER A 11 2.41 6.14 -14.17
N GLN A 12 2.37 6.51 -12.89
CA GLN A 12 3.46 7.22 -12.21
C GLN A 12 4.69 6.32 -12.02
N LEU A 13 4.49 5.06 -11.60
CA LEU A 13 5.56 4.08 -11.46
C LEU A 13 6.24 3.81 -12.81
N ALA A 14 5.46 3.57 -13.86
CA ALA A 14 6.00 3.36 -15.21
C ALA A 14 6.77 4.59 -15.71
N LYS A 15 6.25 5.81 -15.48
CA LYS A 15 6.96 7.05 -15.83
C LYS A 15 8.29 7.19 -15.09
N SER A 16 8.36 6.79 -13.81
CA SER A 16 9.60 6.81 -13.04
C SER A 16 10.67 5.87 -13.61
N ASP A 17 10.26 4.70 -14.08
CA ASP A 17 11.16 3.75 -14.73
C ASP A 17 11.62 4.24 -16.11
N ILE A 18 10.69 4.76 -16.91
CA ILE A 18 10.99 5.32 -18.23
C ILE A 18 11.97 6.49 -18.12
N SER A 19 11.81 7.37 -17.11
CA SER A 19 12.73 8.49 -16.91
C SER A 19 14.14 8.06 -16.51
N LYS A 20 14.30 6.82 -16.03
CA LYS A 20 15.60 6.18 -15.75
C LYS A 20 16.15 5.38 -16.94
N GLY A 21 15.48 5.44 -18.10
CA GLY A 21 15.91 4.77 -19.32
C GLY A 21 15.46 3.30 -19.44
N ILE A 22 14.55 2.85 -18.57
CA ILE A 22 13.95 1.51 -18.70
C ILE A 22 12.98 1.50 -19.90
N GLU A 23 13.02 0.42 -20.68
CA GLU A 23 12.14 0.25 -21.84
C GLU A 23 10.65 0.31 -21.42
N PRO A 24 9.77 0.99 -22.18
CA PRO A 24 8.37 1.22 -21.77
C PRO A 24 7.54 -0.02 -21.43
N ALA A 25 7.68 -1.12 -22.16
CA ALA A 25 6.95 -2.35 -21.85
C ALA A 25 7.46 -2.98 -20.54
N VAL A 26 8.77 -3.00 -20.32
CA VAL A 26 9.39 -3.44 -19.05
C VAL A 26 8.96 -2.55 -17.89
N ALA A 27 8.99 -1.22 -18.07
CA ALA A 27 8.53 -0.25 -17.07
C ALA A 27 7.06 -0.46 -16.71
N THR A 28 6.20 -0.72 -17.70
CA THR A 28 4.78 -0.99 -17.49
C THR A 28 4.56 -2.30 -16.70
N GLN A 29 5.33 -3.34 -17.04
CA GLN A 29 5.27 -4.61 -16.32
C GLN A 29 5.74 -4.48 -14.86
N ASN A 30 6.88 -3.80 -14.64
CA ASN A 30 7.39 -3.51 -13.30
C ASN A 30 6.37 -2.73 -12.46
N ALA A 31 5.73 -1.72 -13.06
CA ALA A 31 4.69 -0.93 -12.40
C ALA A 31 3.48 -1.78 -12.00
N LYS A 32 3.02 -2.66 -12.89
CA LYS A 32 1.92 -3.60 -12.62
C LYS A 32 2.24 -4.56 -11.47
N GLU A 33 3.44 -5.16 -11.48
CA GLU A 33 3.88 -6.08 -10.42
C GLU A 33 3.98 -5.36 -9.08
N THR A 34 4.56 -4.16 -9.08
CA THR A 34 4.64 -3.31 -7.89
C THR A 34 3.25 -3.00 -7.35
N MET A 35 2.32 -2.60 -8.23
CA MET A 35 0.96 -2.27 -7.83
C MET A 35 0.19 -3.49 -7.30
N THR A 36 0.43 -4.68 -7.85
CA THR A 36 -0.14 -5.93 -7.33
C THR A 36 0.29 -6.17 -5.88
N LYS A 37 1.57 -5.94 -5.57
CA LYS A 37 2.10 -6.02 -4.19
C LYS A 37 1.53 -4.93 -3.29
N VAL A 38 1.37 -3.70 -3.79
CA VAL A 38 0.71 -2.61 -3.05
C VAL A 38 -0.73 -2.99 -2.69
N ILE A 39 -1.49 -3.58 -3.61
CA ILE A 39 -2.87 -4.01 -3.35
C ILE A 39 -2.91 -5.10 -2.27
N ALA A 40 -2.00 -6.08 -2.34
CA ALA A 40 -1.90 -7.12 -1.32
C ALA A 40 -1.56 -6.54 0.08
N LEU A 41 -0.65 -5.56 0.14
CA LEU A 41 -0.34 -4.83 1.37
C LEU A 41 -1.55 -4.03 1.87
N LYS A 42 -2.29 -3.37 0.98
CA LYS A 42 -3.51 -2.67 1.34
C LYS A 42 -4.50 -3.62 1.99
N ASP A 43 -4.78 -4.76 1.38
CA ASP A 43 -5.77 -5.73 1.91
C ASP A 43 -5.36 -6.25 3.30
N LYS A 44 -4.06 -6.49 3.50
CA LYS A 44 -3.49 -6.81 4.82
C LYS A 44 -3.72 -5.68 5.84
N LEU A 45 -3.47 -4.43 5.46
CA LEU A 45 -3.65 -3.28 6.35
C LEU A 45 -5.13 -3.01 6.63
N SER A 46 -6.01 -3.05 5.64
CA SER A 46 -7.46 -2.89 5.81
C SER A 46 -8.05 -3.93 6.77
N THR A 47 -7.51 -5.16 6.77
CA THR A 47 -7.91 -6.19 7.74
C THR A 47 -7.52 -5.79 9.18
N ASN A 48 -6.35 -5.17 9.36
CA ASN A 48 -5.85 -4.75 10.66
C ASN A 48 -6.39 -3.39 11.12
N TYR A 49 -6.88 -2.56 10.19
CA TYR A 49 -7.32 -1.19 10.38
C TYR A 49 -8.65 -0.93 9.63
N PRO A 50 -9.74 -1.65 9.99
CA PRO A 50 -10.98 -1.68 9.21
C PRO A 50 -11.74 -0.34 9.17
N SER A 51 -11.43 0.59 10.08
CA SER A 51 -12.01 1.93 10.13
C SER A 51 -11.36 2.90 9.13
N VAL A 52 -10.24 2.52 8.50
CA VAL A 52 -9.51 3.39 7.59
C VAL A 52 -9.86 3.08 6.14
N ASN A 53 -10.04 4.13 5.34
CA ASN A 53 -10.43 4.02 3.96
C ASN A 53 -9.35 3.32 3.09
N ASP A 54 -9.72 2.23 2.43
CA ASP A 54 -8.88 1.48 1.50
C ASP A 54 -8.15 2.33 0.45
N GLN A 55 -8.86 3.29 -0.15
CA GLN A 55 -8.29 4.16 -1.17
C GLN A 55 -7.16 5.03 -0.60
N LEU A 56 -7.32 5.50 0.63
CA LEU A 56 -6.28 6.27 1.33
C LEU A 56 -5.05 5.41 1.61
N ILE A 57 -5.25 4.17 2.08
CA ILE A 57 -4.16 3.22 2.32
C ILE A 57 -3.41 2.92 1.01
N THR A 58 -4.14 2.64 -0.08
CA THR A 58 -3.53 2.42 -1.40
C THR A 58 -2.72 3.63 -1.88
N GLN A 59 -3.27 4.84 -1.72
CA GLN A 59 -2.58 6.09 -2.09
C GLN A 59 -1.29 6.26 -1.30
N GLN A 60 -1.34 6.13 0.02
CA GLN A 60 -0.19 6.30 0.88
C GLN A 60 0.91 5.27 0.59
N LEU A 61 0.55 4.00 0.45
CA LEU A 61 1.52 2.95 0.10
C LEU A 61 2.18 3.23 -1.26
N SER A 62 1.40 3.63 -2.27
CA SER A 62 1.94 3.90 -3.61
C SER A 62 2.90 5.08 -3.63
N GLU A 63 2.59 6.16 -2.90
CA GLU A 63 3.48 7.33 -2.77
C GLU A 63 4.79 6.98 -2.05
N LEU A 64 4.73 6.21 -0.97
CA LEU A 64 5.91 5.77 -0.23
C LEU A 64 6.81 4.87 -1.09
N VAL A 65 6.21 3.92 -1.81
CA VAL A 65 6.93 3.03 -2.73
C VAL A 65 7.58 3.83 -3.86
N LEU A 66 6.83 4.72 -4.51
CA LEU A 66 7.37 5.56 -5.58
C LEU A 66 8.52 6.44 -5.07
N THR A 67 8.37 7.04 -3.89
CA THR A 67 9.43 7.84 -3.25
C THR A 67 10.68 7.00 -3.00
N GLY A 68 10.53 5.81 -2.43
CA GLY A 68 11.65 4.89 -2.22
C GLY A 68 12.37 4.55 -3.52
N ILE A 69 11.62 4.22 -4.57
CA ILE A 69 12.18 3.93 -5.90
C ILE A 69 12.88 5.16 -6.49
N MET A 70 12.31 6.36 -6.37
CA MET A 70 12.94 7.59 -6.85
C MET A 70 14.25 7.92 -6.11
N LEU A 71 14.35 7.55 -4.84
CA LEU A 71 15.57 7.64 -4.03
C LEU A 71 16.58 6.51 -4.32
N GLY A 72 16.32 5.67 -5.32
CA GLY A 72 17.23 4.59 -5.75
C GLY A 72 17.10 3.30 -4.94
N LYS A 73 16.05 3.13 -4.13
CA LYS A 73 15.80 1.87 -3.43
C LYS A 73 15.30 0.81 -4.40
N GLU A 74 15.69 -0.43 -4.14
CA GLU A 74 15.09 -1.59 -4.77
C GLU A 74 13.60 -1.69 -4.43
N ARG A 75 12.78 -2.16 -5.38
CA ARG A 75 11.31 -2.18 -5.24
C ARG A 75 10.84 -2.95 -4.00
N ASP A 76 11.42 -4.12 -3.74
CA ASP A 76 11.03 -4.92 -2.58
C ASP A 76 11.39 -4.25 -1.26
N LYS A 77 12.51 -3.52 -1.22
CA LYS A 77 12.88 -2.70 -0.05
C LYS A 77 11.92 -1.53 0.13
N ALA A 78 11.59 -0.83 -0.95
CA ALA A 78 10.63 0.28 -0.92
C ALA A 78 9.23 -0.18 -0.46
N LEU A 79 8.79 -1.38 -0.87
CA LEU A 79 7.54 -1.99 -0.43
C LEU A 79 7.54 -2.35 1.05
N ALA A 80 8.61 -2.99 1.54
CA ALA A 80 8.74 -3.35 2.94
C ALA A 80 8.73 -2.12 3.86
N GLU A 81 9.49 -1.08 3.49
CA GLU A 81 9.49 0.18 4.24
C GLU A 81 8.15 0.91 4.15
N ALA A 82 7.49 0.92 2.99
CA ALA A 82 6.17 1.52 2.84
C ALA A 82 5.13 0.84 3.74
N GLU A 83 5.19 -0.50 3.87
CA GLU A 83 4.36 -1.24 4.82
C GLU A 83 4.63 -0.83 6.27
N GLU A 84 5.90 -0.76 6.68
CA GLU A 84 6.30 -0.38 8.04
C GLU A 84 5.82 1.04 8.37
N ILE A 85 6.08 2.00 7.49
CA ILE A 85 5.67 3.40 7.66
C ILE A 85 4.15 3.50 7.71
N ALA A 86 3.42 2.88 6.76
CA ALA A 86 1.97 2.93 6.73
C ALA A 86 1.36 2.31 8.00
N THR A 87 1.91 1.19 8.48
CA THR A 87 1.47 0.54 9.73
C THR A 87 1.66 1.46 10.94
N SER A 88 2.82 2.11 11.02
CA SER A 88 3.15 3.06 12.09
C SER A 88 2.24 4.29 12.08
N LEU A 89 1.99 4.86 10.90
CA LEU A 89 1.08 5.98 10.71
C LEU A 89 -0.35 5.60 11.10
N LEU A 90 -0.87 4.47 10.61
CA LEU A 90 -2.22 3.99 10.94
C LEU A 90 -2.38 3.79 12.45
N SER A 91 -1.40 3.15 13.10
CA SER A 91 -1.40 2.96 14.55
C SER A 91 -1.42 4.28 15.30
N SER A 92 -0.59 5.24 14.86
CA SER A 92 -0.52 6.57 15.48
C SER A 92 -1.82 7.36 15.29
N THR A 93 -2.43 7.29 14.11
CA THR A 93 -3.72 7.93 13.83
C THR A 93 -4.81 7.38 14.75
N LEU A 94 -4.93 6.06 14.88
CA LEU A 94 -5.92 5.44 15.77
C LEU A 94 -5.71 5.85 17.23
N ALA A 95 -4.46 5.92 17.69
CA ALA A 95 -4.13 6.37 19.03
C ALA A 95 -4.56 7.83 19.28
N LEU A 96 -4.42 8.70 18.26
CA LEU A 96 -4.82 10.10 18.35
C LEU A 96 -6.34 10.30 18.27
N THR A 97 -7.05 9.48 17.49
CA THR A 97 -8.51 9.60 17.30
C THR A 97 -9.32 8.79 18.31
N GLY A 98 -8.67 8.04 19.21
CA GLY A 98 -9.34 7.16 20.17
C GLY A 98 -10.11 6.00 19.52
N SER A 99 -9.80 5.69 18.26
CA SER A 99 -10.43 4.61 17.52
C SER A 99 -9.66 3.31 17.82
N GLU A 100 -10.12 2.53 18.80
CA GLU A 100 -9.45 1.26 19.14
C GLU A 100 -9.42 0.30 17.92
N LYS A 101 -8.34 -0.49 17.82
CA LYS A 101 -8.33 -1.72 17.00
C LYS A 101 -9.43 -2.63 17.55
N THR A 102 -10.61 -2.63 16.96
CA THR A 102 -11.59 -3.68 17.26
C THR A 102 -11.13 -4.94 16.54
N PRO A 103 -10.62 -5.96 17.25
CA PRO A 103 -10.35 -7.24 16.62
C PRO A 103 -11.70 -7.87 16.31
N SER A 104 -11.92 -8.28 15.06
CA SER A 104 -13.03 -9.16 14.72
C SER A 104 -12.81 -10.50 15.43
N ALA A 105 -13.40 -10.64 16.62
CA ALA A 105 -13.48 -11.89 17.34
C ALA A 105 -14.47 -12.80 16.63
N SER A 106 -14.00 -13.57 15.65
CA SER A 106 -14.76 -14.71 15.14
C SER A 106 -14.76 -15.84 16.18
N GLY A 107 -15.81 -15.84 16.99
CA GLY A 107 -16.55 -17.04 17.38
C GLY A 107 -15.86 -18.08 18.28
N LYS A 108 -15.67 -17.76 19.56
CA LYS A 108 -15.85 -18.78 20.61
C LYS A 108 -17.34 -18.86 20.98
N ALA A 109 -18.09 -19.71 20.29
CA ALA A 109 -19.36 -20.21 20.82
C ALA A 109 -19.09 -21.50 21.60
N SER A 110 -18.82 -21.33 22.89
CA SER A 110 -18.89 -22.38 23.90
C SER A 110 -20.34 -22.46 24.39
N LYS A 111 -21.04 -23.57 24.11
CA LYS A 111 -22.17 -24.09 24.89
C LYS A 111 -22.09 -25.62 24.75
N ALA A 112 -21.75 -26.36 25.80
CA ALA A 112 -22.63 -26.76 26.91
C ALA A 112 -23.80 -27.61 26.39
#